data_AF-A0A1H8ASC8-F1
#
_entry.id   AF-A0A1H8ASC8-F1
#
_cell.length_a   1.000
_cell.length_b   1.000
_cell.length_c   1.000
_cell.angle_alpha   90.00
_cell.angle_beta   90.00
_cell.angle_gamma   90.00
#
_symmetry.space_group_name_H-M   'P 1'
#
loop_
_entity.id
_entity.type
_entity.pdbx_description
1 polymer ?
#
loop_
_entity_poly.entity_id
_entity_poly.type
_entity_poly.pdbx_seq_one_letter_code
_entity_poly.pdbx_strand_id
1 'polypeptide(L)'
;MKELQIMEKLKEMRVGEPIHFSTKDPDVFLEVDRVFVGMNEGWVIYHQGQRLIMEELKEAARYIAQHWNLNLKKLMDQQYSQLEEIVDLGEY
;
A
#
# COMPACT_ATOMS: atom_id res chain seq x y z
N MET A 1 15.22 -4.19 3.52
CA MET A 1 14.40 -5.40 3.28
C MET A 1 13.05 -5.08 2.65
N LYS A 2 12.30 -4.05 3.13
CA LYS A 2 11.03 -3.61 2.51
C LYS A 2 11.16 -3.15 1.05
N GLU A 3 12.13 -2.27 0.75
CA GLU A 3 12.37 -1.77 -0.62
C GLU A 3 12.63 -2.90 -1.62
N LEU A 4 13.41 -3.93 -1.25
CA LEU A 4 13.68 -5.08 -2.11
C LEU A 4 12.40 -5.86 -2.48
N GLN A 5 11.53 -6.14 -1.51
CA GLN A 5 10.25 -6.81 -1.77
C GLN A 5 9.33 -5.99 -2.68
N ILE A 6 9.32 -4.66 -2.49
CA ILE A 6 8.54 -3.77 -3.35
C ILE A 6 9.12 -3.77 -4.76
N MET A 7 10.45 -3.68 -4.90
CA MET A 7 11.10 -3.72 -6.21
C MET A 7 10.80 -5.01 -6.97
N GLU A 8 10.77 -6.17 -6.30
CA GLU A 8 10.39 -7.43 -6.94
C GLU A 8 8.92 -7.40 -7.38
N LYS A 9 8.00 -6.97 -6.50
CA LYS A 9 6.59 -6.78 -6.87
C LYS A 9 6.40 -5.84 -8.06
N LEU A 10 7.08 -4.69 -8.07
CA LEU A 10 6.99 -3.70 -9.14
C LEU A 10 7.53 -4.22 -10.48
N LYS A 11 8.49 -5.15 -10.47
CA LYS A 11 9.00 -5.81 -11.68
C LYS A 11 8.02 -6.84 -12.23
N GLU A 12 7.33 -7.56 -11.35
CA GLU A 12 6.32 -8.57 -11.70
C GLU A 12 5.00 -7.94 -12.17
N MET A 13 4.77 -6.65 -11.89
CA MET A 13 3.59 -5.92 -12.35
C MET A 13 3.45 -5.91 -13.86
N ARG A 14 2.23 -6.16 -14.34
CA ARG A 14 1.86 -5.97 -15.74
C ARG A 14 1.30 -4.58 -15.93
N VAL A 15 1.47 -4.04 -17.14
CA VAL A 15 0.96 -2.71 -17.49
C VAL A 15 -0.55 -2.72 -17.47
N GLY A 16 -1.15 -1.76 -16.75
CA GLY A 16 -2.60 -1.66 -16.57
C GLY A 16 -3.20 -2.59 -15.51
N GLU A 17 -2.37 -3.30 -14.74
CA GLU A 17 -2.81 -4.08 -13.58
C GLU A 17 -2.32 -3.38 -12.30
N PRO A 18 -3.15 -2.51 -11.69
CA PRO A 18 -2.76 -1.78 -10.49
C PRO A 18 -2.64 -2.70 -9.27
N ILE A 19 -1.68 -2.41 -8.40
CA ILE A 19 -1.48 -3.07 -7.11
C ILE A 19 -1.73 -2.06 -5.99
N HIS A 20 -2.48 -2.49 -4.97
CA HIS A 20 -2.72 -1.70 -3.77
C HIS A 20 -1.74 -2.04 -2.65
N PHE A 21 -1.13 -1.01 -2.08
CA PHE A 21 -0.32 -1.11 -0.86
C PHE A 21 -1.03 -0.39 0.29
N SER A 22 -1.30 -1.17 1.32
CA SER A 22 -1.76 -0.76 2.65
C SER A 22 -0.93 0.34 3.31
N THR A 23 -1.55 1.46 3.74
CA THR A 23 -0.83 2.52 4.47
C THR A 23 -1.02 2.40 5.99
N LYS A 24 -0.57 3.39 6.77
CA LYS A 24 -0.84 3.43 8.22
C LYS A 24 -2.32 3.67 8.53
N ASP A 25 -3.01 4.31 7.61
CA ASP A 25 -4.44 4.59 7.71
C ASP A 25 -5.19 3.46 6.98
N PRO A 26 -6.13 2.77 7.65
CA PRO A 26 -6.84 1.61 7.08
C PRO A 26 -7.73 1.99 5.90
N ASP A 27 -8.16 3.24 5.80
CA ASP A 27 -9.02 3.73 4.72
C ASP A 27 -8.21 4.28 3.54
N VAL A 28 -6.88 4.34 3.66
CA VAL A 28 -5.98 4.87 2.64
C VAL A 28 -5.07 3.78 2.09
N PHE A 29 -5.10 3.62 0.77
CA PHE A 29 -4.22 2.73 0.02
C PHE A 29 -3.38 3.55 -0.94
N LEU A 30 -2.16 3.06 -1.19
CA LEU A 30 -1.36 3.47 -2.34
C LEU A 30 -1.76 2.58 -3.49
N GLU A 31 -2.33 3.15 -4.54
CA GLU A 31 -2.54 2.42 -5.78
C GLU A 31 -1.33 2.67 -6.68
N VAL A 32 -0.70 1.60 -7.14
CA VAL A 32 0.48 1.68 -8.00
C VAL A 32 0.14 1.00 -9.30
N ASP A 33 0.34 1.70 -10.41
CA ASP A 33 0.13 1.19 -11.77
C ASP A 33 1.44 1.28 -12.56
N ARG A 34 1.70 0.28 -13.41
CA ARG A 34 2.84 0.30 -14.33
C ARG A 34 2.35 0.85 -15.66
N VAL A 35 3.01 1.89 -16.14
CA VAL A 35 2.63 2.59 -17.39
C VAL A 35 3.83 2.73 -18.31
N PHE A 36 3.58 3.00 -19.59
CA PHE A 36 4.61 3.46 -20.52
C PHE A 36 4.64 4.98 -20.54
N VAL A 37 5.78 5.57 -20.22
CA VAL A 37 6.08 7.01 -20.35
C VAL A 37 6.96 7.17 -21.59
N GLY A 38 6.34 7.42 -22.73
CA GLY A 38 7.02 7.46 -24.02
C GLY A 38 7.53 6.07 -24.43
N MET A 39 8.85 5.90 -24.50
CA MET A 39 9.51 4.60 -24.80
C MET A 39 9.96 3.84 -23.55
N ASN A 40 9.85 4.46 -22.37
CA ASN A 40 10.29 3.88 -21.11
C ASN A 40 9.11 3.41 -20.28
N GLU A 41 9.36 2.48 -19.37
CA GLU A 41 8.39 2.08 -18.35
C GLU A 41 8.51 3.02 -17.15
N GLY A 42 7.37 3.28 -16.51
CA GLY A 42 7.28 4.05 -15.29
C GLY A 42 6.18 3.53 -14.38
N TRP A 43 6.12 4.07 -13.18
CA TRP A 43 5.13 3.73 -12.17
C TRP A 43 4.34 4.97 -11.80
N VAL A 44 3.02 4.86 -11.89
CA VAL A 44 2.11 5.86 -11.38
C VAL A 44 1.69 5.43 -9.99
N ILE A 45 1.84 6.32 -9.02
CA ILE A 45 1.43 6.08 -7.63
C ILE A 45 0.32 7.08 -7.31
N TYR A 46 -0.86 6.57 -7.00
CA TYR A 46 -1.97 7.35 -6.47
C TYR A 46 -1.97 7.27 -4.95
N HIS A 47 -1.94 8.42 -4.30
CA HIS A 47 -1.94 8.54 -2.85
C HIS A 47 -2.77 9.76 -2.44
N GLN A 48 -3.83 9.58 -1.66
CA GLN A 48 -4.67 10.67 -1.13
C GLN A 48 -5.15 11.67 -2.20
N GLY A 49 -5.55 11.16 -3.38
CA GLY A 49 -6.00 11.98 -4.51
C GLY A 49 -4.88 12.66 -5.30
N GLN A 50 -3.61 12.48 -4.91
CA GLN A 50 -2.46 12.92 -5.68
C GLN A 50 -1.99 11.80 -6.61
N ARG A 51 -1.59 12.20 -7.83
CA ARG A 51 -0.99 11.32 -8.82
C ARG A 51 0.49 11.66 -8.97
N LEU A 52 1.35 10.70 -8.65
CA LEU A 52 2.80 10.81 -8.77
C LEU A 52 3.25 9.88 -9.89
N ILE A 53 4.16 10.35 -10.75
CA ILE A 53 4.74 9.52 -11.82
C ILE A 53 6.23 9.42 -11.54
N MET A 54 6.73 8.19 -11.47
CA MET A 54 8.13 7.89 -11.20
C MET A 54 8.66 6.97 -12.29
N GLU A 55 9.69 7.41 -12.99
CA GLU A 55 10.34 6.62 -14.06
C GLU A 55 11.41 5.67 -13.49
N GLU A 56 11.99 5.99 -12.32
CA GLU A 56 12.98 5.14 -11.70
C GLU A 56 12.35 4.15 -10.71
N LEU A 57 12.55 2.85 -10.95
CA LEU A 57 12.08 1.75 -10.10
C LEU A 57 12.48 1.94 -8.62
N LYS A 58 13.70 2.41 -8.37
CA LYS A 58 14.21 2.61 -7.01
C LYS A 58 13.49 3.76 -6.31
N GLU A 59 13.18 4.85 -7.01
CA GLU A 59 12.42 5.97 -6.44
C GLU A 59 10.99 5.54 -6.10
N ALA A 60 10.33 4.85 -7.04
CA ALA A 60 9.00 4.28 -6.81
C ALA A 60 8.98 3.36 -5.59
N ALA A 61 9.94 2.43 -5.51
CA ALA A 61 10.04 1.50 -4.39
C ALA A 61 10.31 2.21 -3.06
N ARG A 62 11.17 3.25 -3.06
CA ARG A 62 11.46 4.04 -1.87
C ARG A 62 10.24 4.80 -1.38
N TYR A 63 9.49 5.43 -2.29
CA TYR A 63 8.28 6.17 -1.94
C TYR A 63 7.22 5.25 -1.33
N ILE A 64 6.99 4.09 -1.96
CA ILE A 64 6.06 3.08 -1.44
C ILE A 64 6.57 2.56 -0.09
N ALA A 65 7.87 2.29 0.09
CA ALA A 65 8.41 1.79 1.36
C ALA A 65 8.20 2.75 2.55
N GLN A 66 8.21 4.05 2.29
CA GLN A 66 7.96 5.08 3.31
C GLN A 66 6.52 5.09 3.79
N HIS A 67 5.57 4.81 2.89
CA HIS A 67 4.14 4.89 3.17
C HIS A 67 3.50 3.52 3.43
N TRP A 68 4.15 2.43 3.01
CA TRP A 68 3.65 1.06 3.13
C TRP A 68 3.80 0.52 4.54
N ASN A 69 2.66 0.22 5.15
CA ASN A 69 2.60 -0.43 6.45
C ASN A 69 2.36 -1.93 6.29
N LEU A 70 3.43 -2.72 6.39
CA LEU A 70 3.39 -4.19 6.35
C LEU A 70 2.59 -4.83 7.49
N ASN A 71 2.32 -4.12 8.58
CA ASN A 71 1.70 -4.65 9.80
C ASN A 71 0.20 -4.32 9.93
N LEU A 72 -0.50 -4.07 8.82
CA LEU A 72 -1.92 -3.70 8.87
C LEU A 72 -2.79 -4.78 9.55
N LYS A 73 -2.42 -6.06 9.41
CA LYS A 73 -3.06 -7.19 10.13
C LYS A 73 -2.97 -7.05 11.66
N LYS A 74 -1.82 -6.61 12.18
CA LYS A 74 -1.61 -6.38 13.63
C LYS A 74 -2.37 -5.15 14.15
N LEU A 75 -2.55 -4.13 13.30
CA LEU A 75 -3.33 -2.92 13.64
C LEU A 75 -4.84 -3.21 13.67
N MET A 76 -5.33 -4.01 12.72
CA MET A 76 -6.72 -4.49 12.75
C MET A 76 -6.98 -5.35 13.99
N ASP A 77 -6.14 -6.35 14.28
CA ASP A 77 -6.30 -7.18 15.49
C ASP A 77 -6.35 -6.35 16.79
N GLN A 78 -5.56 -5.27 16.89
CA GLN A 78 -5.61 -4.35 18.04
C GLN A 78 -6.88 -3.51 18.09
N GLN A 79 -7.45 -3.07 16.97
CA GLN A 79 -8.72 -2.32 16.97
C GLN A 79 -9.92 -3.22 17.28
N TYR A 80 -9.91 -4.48 16.84
CA TYR A 80 -10.98 -5.43 17.15
C TYR A 80 -10.94 -5.94 18.60
N SER A 81 -9.75 -6.06 19.23
CA SER A 81 -9.67 -6.39 20.68
C SER A 81 -10.29 -5.32 21.59
N GLN A 82 -10.37 -4.05 21.15
CA GLN A 82 -11.08 -3.01 21.92
C GLN A 82 -12.60 -3.06 21.76
N LEU A 83 -13.11 -3.79 20.76
CA LEU A 83 -14.55 -4.00 20.54
C LEU A 83 -15.09 -5.24 21.30
N GLU A 84 -14.22 -6.15 21.74
CA GLU A 84 -14.62 -7.33 22.53
C GLU A 84 -14.83 -7.06 24.03
N GLU A 85 -14.49 -5.86 24.55
CA GLU A 85 -14.77 -5.48 25.96
C GLU A 85 -16.17 -4.86 26.19
N ILE A 86 -17.07 -4.82 25.18
CA ILE A 86 -18.44 -4.29 25.32
C ILE A 86 -19.51 -5.38 25.10
N VAL A 87 -19.24 -6.63 25.49
CA VAL A 87 -20.28 -7.66 25.58
C VAL A 87 -20.12 -8.45 26.88
N ASP A 88 -20.30 -7.79 28.02
CA ASP A 88 -20.64 -8.49 29.28
C ASP A 88 -21.46 -7.61 30.24
N LEU A 89 -22.50 -6.98 29.72
CA LEU A 89 -23.55 -6.35 30.53
C LEU A 89 -24.91 -6.73 29.95
N GLY A 90 -25.28 -7.99 30.12
CA GLY A 90 -26.67 -8.37 29.89
C GLY A 90 -26.90 -9.84 29.68
N GLU A 91 -26.84 -10.64 30.74
CA GLU A 91 -27.94 -11.57 31.00
C GLU A 91 -28.34 -11.46 32.48
N TYR A 92 -29.54 -10.87 32.65
CA TYR A 92 -30.41 -10.96 33.80
C TYR A 92 -31.05 -12.35 33.86
#